data_AF-A0A8T7L729-F1
#
_entry.id   AF-A0A8T7L729-F1
#
_cell.length_a   1.000
_cell.length_b   1.000
_cell.length_c   1.000
_cell.angle_alpha   90.00
_cell.angle_beta   90.00
_cell.angle_gamma   90.00
#
_symmetry.space_group_name_H-M   'P 1'
#
loop_
_entity.id
_entity.type
_entity.pdbx_description
1 polymer ?
#
loop_
_entity_poly.entity_id
_entity_poly.type
_entity_poly.pdbx_seq_one_letter_code
_entity_poly.pdbx_strand_id
1 'polypeptide(L)'
;MLKRDPLPYAPGQNVVSDVEKAKRYADERDRIRFKSFDVTFHGSNNDHHFGNQEGHWRCDCDFFRSRSVCSHTMAMERILNGMLPNGTKVGE
;
A
#
# COMPACT_ATOMS: atom_id res chain seq x y z
N MET A 1 12.11 -6.35 -8.03
CA MET A 1 13.20 -5.50 -7.49
C MET A 1 13.19 -4.17 -8.20
N LEU A 2 13.33 -3.06 -7.48
CA LEU A 2 13.44 -1.72 -8.07
C LEU A 2 14.62 -1.72 -9.06
N LYS A 3 14.39 -1.34 -10.32
CA LYS A 3 15.45 -1.11 -11.30
C LYS A 3 16.07 0.25 -10.97
N ARG A 4 17.32 0.26 -10.49
CA ARG A 4 18.09 1.48 -10.20
C ARG A 4 19.39 1.40 -10.96
N ASP A 5 19.84 2.52 -11.52
CA ASP A 5 21.19 2.63 -12.05
C ASP A 5 22.19 2.32 -10.94
N PRO A 6 23.27 1.58 -11.22
CA PRO A 6 24.25 1.26 -10.20
C PRO A 6 24.94 2.53 -9.72
N LEU A 7 24.57 3.01 -8.53
CA LEU A 7 25.31 4.06 -7.83
C LEU A 7 26.53 3.43 -7.13
N PRO A 8 27.68 4.11 -7.10
CA PRO A 8 28.81 3.67 -6.31
C PRO A 8 28.41 3.64 -4.83
N TYR A 9 28.63 2.51 -4.16
CA TYR A 9 28.30 2.35 -2.74
C TYR A 9 29.12 3.33 -1.90
N ALA A 10 28.46 4.00 -0.96
CA ALA A 10 29.16 4.80 0.04
C ALA A 10 30.10 3.90 0.85
N PRO A 11 31.27 4.41 1.28
CA PRO A 11 32.17 3.66 2.14
C PRO A 11 31.42 3.08 3.36
N GLY A 12 31.44 1.75 3.51
CA GLY A 12 30.76 1.04 4.59
C GLY A 12 29.38 0.43 4.25
N GLN A 13 28.82 0.65 3.04
CA GLN A 13 27.63 -0.08 2.58
C GLN A 13 27.99 -1.36 1.81
N ASN A 14 27.25 -2.43 2.06
CA ASN A 14 27.41 -3.73 1.41
C ASN A 14 26.07 -4.19 0.79
N VAL A 15 26.08 -4.38 -0.53
CA VAL A 15 24.93 -4.83 -1.35
C VAL A 15 24.28 -6.08 -0.80
N VAL A 16 25.10 -7.03 -0.35
CA VAL A 16 24.63 -8.32 0.15
C VAL A 16 23.78 -8.09 1.40
N SER A 17 24.28 -7.25 2.32
CA SER A 17 23.54 -6.88 3.53
C SER A 17 22.23 -6.15 3.21
N ASP A 18 22.23 -5.26 2.21
CA ASP A 18 21.03 -4.52 1.83
C ASP A 18 19.97 -5.43 1.17
N VAL A 19 20.38 -6.39 0.33
CA VAL A 19 19.49 -7.38 -0.26
C VAL A 19 18.92 -8.33 0.80
N GLU A 20 19.74 -8.79 1.74
CA GLU A 20 19.28 -9.62 2.86
C GLU A 20 18.28 -8.89 3.77
N LYS A 21 18.58 -7.63 4.11
CA LYS A 21 17.66 -6.76 4.87
C LYS A 21 16.37 -6.52 4.10
N ALA A 22 16.44 -6.25 2.80
CA ALA A 22 15.26 -6.02 1.98
C ALA A 22 14.33 -7.25 1.96
N LYS A 23 14.89 -8.46 1.85
CA LYS A 23 14.11 -9.71 1.96
C LYS A 23 13.47 -9.83 3.35
N ARG A 24 14.27 -9.70 4.41
CA ARG A 24 13.77 -9.77 5.80
C ARG A 24 12.64 -8.78 6.07
N TYR A 25 12.80 -7.52 5.66
CA TYR A 25 11.80 -6.48 5.91
C TYR A 25 10.50 -6.67 5.11
N ALA A 26 10.54 -7.41 4.00
CA ALA A 26 9.31 -7.77 3.28
C ALA A 26 8.45 -8.78 4.07
N ASP A 27 9.08 -9.62 4.89
CA ASP A 27 8.40 -10.60 5.74
C ASP A 27 7.94 -10.01 7.09
N GLU A 28 8.70 -9.05 7.64
CA GLU A 28 8.40 -8.34 8.90
C GLU A 28 7.32 -7.24 8.74
N ARG A 29 6.13 -7.63 8.30
CA ARG A 29 5.02 -6.72 7.95
C ARG A 29 4.54 -5.85 9.12
N ASP A 30 4.70 -6.30 10.36
CA ASP A 30 4.35 -5.57 11.59
C ASP A 30 5.12 -4.25 11.76
N ARG A 31 6.31 -4.16 11.14
CA ARG A 31 7.17 -2.98 11.13
C ARG A 31 6.77 -1.94 10.08
N ILE A 32 5.85 -2.27 9.18
CA ILE A 32 5.44 -1.42 8.06
C ILE A 32 4.09 -0.76 8.38
N ARG A 33 4.03 0.57 8.21
CA ARG A 33 2.81 1.36 8.38
C ARG A 33 2.54 2.21 7.15
N PHE A 34 1.37 2.03 6.55
CA PHE A 34 0.92 2.86 5.44
C PHE A 34 0.17 4.08 6.00
N LYS A 35 0.69 5.28 5.74
CA LYS A 35 0.02 6.55 6.10
C LYS A 35 -0.97 7.00 5.05
N SER A 36 -0.61 6.79 3.79
CA SER A 36 -1.43 7.10 2.63
C SER A 36 -0.99 6.25 1.45
N PHE A 37 -1.91 6.06 0.50
CA PHE A 37 -1.62 5.40 -0.77
C PHE A 37 -2.65 5.83 -1.81
N ASP A 38 -2.25 5.72 -3.07
CA ASP A 38 -3.11 5.89 -4.24
C ASP A 38 -2.89 4.68 -5.15
N VAL A 39 -3.99 4.08 -5.60
CA VAL A 39 -3.97 2.81 -6.33
C VAL A 39 -4.95 2.89 -7.49
N THR A 40 -4.45 2.50 -8.66
CA THR A 40 -5.27 2.16 -9.82
C THR A 40 -5.52 0.65 -9.83
N PHE A 41 -6.79 0.26 -9.90
CA PHE A 41 -7.21 -1.11 -10.08
C PHE A 41 -7.78 -1.29 -11.46
N HIS A 42 -7.08 -2.08 -12.28
CA HIS A 42 -7.51 -2.45 -13.61
C HIS A 42 -8.61 -3.51 -13.51
N GLY A 43 -9.86 -3.07 -13.49
CA GLY A 43 -11.01 -3.95 -13.55
C GLY A 43 -11.19 -4.54 -14.94
N SER A 44 -12.09 -5.52 -15.07
CA SER A 44 -12.36 -6.16 -16.37
C SER A 44 -12.94 -5.20 -17.42
N ASN A 45 -13.62 -4.14 -16.99
CA ASN A 45 -14.31 -3.20 -17.87
C ASN A 45 -13.74 -1.77 -17.83
N ASN A 46 -13.24 -1.33 -16.66
CA ASN A 46 -12.71 0.01 -16.44
C ASN A 46 -11.69 0.01 -15.32
N ASP A 47 -10.83 1.02 -15.34
CA ASP A 47 -9.92 1.33 -14.25
C ASP A 47 -10.67 2.04 -13.12
N HIS A 48 -10.33 1.68 -11.89
CA HIS A 48 -10.84 2.29 -10.67
C HIS A 48 -9.70 2.88 -9.86
N HIS A 49 -9.82 4.15 -9.51
CA HIS A 49 -8.89 4.85 -8.64
C HIS A 49 -9.43 4.87 -7.22
N PHE A 50 -8.62 4.39 -6.29
CA PHE A 50 -8.94 4.44 -4.87
C PHE A 50 -7.68 4.60 -4.04
N GLY A 51 -7.87 5.05 -2.80
CA GLY A 51 -6.75 5.34 -1.93
C GLY A 51 -7.18 5.57 -0.51
N ASN A 52 -6.17 5.84 0.31
CA ASN A 52 -6.35 6.29 1.67
C ASN A 52 -5.44 7.49 1.92
N GLN A 53 -5.97 8.52 2.57
CA GLN A 53 -5.20 9.65 3.05
C GLN A 53 -5.47 9.84 4.53
N GLU A 54 -4.47 9.55 5.37
CA GLU A 54 -4.55 9.72 6.83
C GLU A 54 -5.75 9.02 7.48
N GLY A 55 -6.13 7.85 6.97
CA GLY A 55 -7.28 7.08 7.45
C GLY A 55 -8.57 7.34 6.68
N HIS A 56 -8.64 8.38 5.85
CA HIS A 56 -9.81 8.65 5.00
C HIS A 56 -9.73 7.87 3.69
N TRP A 57 -10.70 6.97 3.49
CA TRP A 57 -10.81 6.21 2.25
C TRP A 57 -11.51 7.00 1.16
N ARG A 58 -11.04 6.80 -0.07
CA ARG A 58 -11.69 7.30 -1.28
C ARG A 58 -11.69 6.21 -2.33
N CYS A 59 -12.78 6.11 -3.08
CA CYS A 59 -12.85 5.30 -4.29
C CYS A 59 -13.81 5.97 -5.27
N ASP A 60 -13.44 5.99 -6.55
CA ASP A 60 -14.23 6.59 -7.62
C ASP A 60 -15.49 5.79 -7.99
N CYS A 61 -15.60 4.53 -7.56
CA CYS A 61 -16.72 3.67 -7.93
C CYS A 61 -18.05 4.10 -7.30
N ASP A 62 -19.14 3.84 -8.01
CA ASP A 62 -20.50 4.23 -7.61
C ASP A 62 -20.94 3.63 -6.27
N PHE A 63 -20.52 2.40 -5.99
CA PHE A 63 -20.79 1.72 -4.72
C PHE A 63 -20.18 2.46 -3.53
N PHE A 64 -18.95 2.96 -3.67
CA PHE A 64 -18.30 3.71 -2.60
C PHE A 64 -19.01 5.04 -2.35
N ARG A 65 -19.43 5.74 -3.41
CA ARG A 65 -20.15 7.01 -3.26
C ARG A 65 -21.49 6.86 -2.53
N SER A 66 -22.12 5.68 -2.59
CA SER A 66 -23.41 5.43 -1.95
C SER A 66 -23.32 4.88 -0.52
N ARG A 67 -22.23 4.18 -0.17
CA ARG A 67 -22.13 3.45 1.11
C ARG A 67 -20.85 3.72 1.89
N SER A 68 -19.95 4.55 1.36
CA SER A 68 -18.60 4.77 1.91
C SER A 68 -17.76 3.49 2.05
N VAL A 69 -18.13 2.42 1.35
CA VAL A 69 -17.46 1.12 1.30
C VAL A 69 -17.67 0.46 -0.06
N CYS A 70 -16.65 -0.23 -0.58
CA CYS A 70 -16.75 -1.00 -1.82
C CYS A 70 -15.82 -2.21 -1.81
N SER A 71 -15.92 -3.08 -2.83
CA SER A 71 -15.03 -4.23 -3.00
C SER A 71 -13.55 -3.84 -3.05
N HIS A 72 -13.21 -2.69 -3.63
CA HIS A 72 -11.83 -2.20 -3.75
C HIS A 72 -11.24 -1.83 -2.38
N THR A 73 -11.95 -1.04 -1.57
CA THR A 73 -11.48 -0.68 -0.23
C THR A 73 -11.41 -1.91 0.67
N MET A 74 -12.41 -2.80 0.59
CA MET A 74 -12.42 -4.08 1.30
C MET A 74 -11.28 -5.03 0.89
N ALA A 75 -10.88 -5.05 -0.39
CA ALA A 75 -9.74 -5.83 -0.85
C ALA A 75 -8.44 -5.26 -0.27
N MET A 76 -8.30 -3.94 -0.28
CA MET A 76 -7.10 -3.27 0.23
C MET A 76 -6.96 -3.39 1.75
N GLU A 77 -8.05 -3.33 2.51
CA GLU A 77 -8.02 -3.64 3.95
C GLU A 77 -7.47 -5.04 4.23
N ARG A 78 -7.84 -6.04 3.41
CA ARG A 78 -7.31 -7.41 3.55
C ARG A 78 -5.82 -7.47 3.20
N ILE A 79 -5.40 -6.81 2.11
CA ILE A 79 -3.98 -6.76 1.68
C ILE A 79 -3.13 -6.06 2.73
N LEU A 80 -3.63 -4.98 3.33
CA LEU A 80 -2.94 -4.15 4.30
C LEU A 80 -3.29 -4.49 5.76
N ASN A 81 -3.85 -5.68 6.00
CA ASN A 81 -4.24 -6.11 7.33
C ASN A 81 -3.05 -5.99 8.31
N GLY A 82 -3.28 -5.28 9.42
CA GLY A 82 -2.24 -5.02 10.42
C GLY A 82 -1.20 -3.96 10.03
N MET A 83 -1.29 -3.32 8.86
CA MET A 83 -0.37 -2.27 8.38
C MET A 83 -1.02 -0.88 8.23
N LEU A 84 -2.33 -0.79 8.41
CA LEU A 84 -3.05 0.49 8.51
C LEU A 84 -2.97 1.06 9.94
N PRO A 85 -3.15 2.38 10.11
CA PRO A 85 -3.27 3.01 11.43
C PRO A 85 -4.48 2.47 12.21
N ASN A 86 -4.32 2.32 13.53
CA ASN A 86 -5.41 1.96 14.43
C ASN A 86 -6.40 3.13 14.50
N GLY A 87 -7.46 3.09 13.68
CA GLY A 87 -8.43 4.19 13.56
C GLY A 87 -8.92 4.46 12.13
N THR A 88 -8.31 3.80 11.14
CA THR A 88 -8.80 3.82 9.76
C THR A 88 -10.18 3.15 9.68
N LYS A 89 -11.25 3.96 9.63
CA LYS A 89 -12.62 3.47 9.44
C LYS A 89 -12.97 3.52 7.95
N VAL A 90 -13.41 2.40 7.38
CA VAL A 90 -14.06 2.39 6.06
C VAL A 90 -15.54 2.70 6.25
N GLY A 91 -15.90 3.96 6.00
CA GLY A 91 -17.28 4.43 6.02
C GLY A 91 -17.85 4.73 7.40
N GLU A 92 -18.29 5.97 7.58
CA GLU A 92 -19.44 6.34 8.42
C GLU A 92 -20.62 6.66 7.50
#